data_AF-A0ABD1VYD5-F1
#
_entry.id   AF-A0ABD1VYD5-F1
#
_cell.length_a   1.000
_cell.length_b   1.000
_cell.length_c   1.000
_cell.angle_alpha   90.00
_cell.angle_beta   90.00
_cell.angle_gamma   90.00
#
_symmetry.space_group_name_H-M   'P 1'
#
loop_
_entity.id
_entity.type
_entity.pdbx_description
1 polymer ?
#
loop_
_entity_poly.entity_id
_entity_poly.type
_entity_poly.pdbx_seq_one_letter_code
_entity_poly.pdbx_strand_id
1 'polypeptide(L)'
;MLQKKNNPNDRRIILSAWNPSDQLMALPPCHMFAALPPCHMFAQFYVAIEELSCQMYQRSADMGLGVPFNIASYALLTCMIAHVCDLSPGDFVHVIRDAIFKAYQILNLGDKVCLRVRVVMIKAITATAD
;
A
#
# COMPACT_ATOMS: atom_id res chain seq x y z
N MET A 1 -5.59 10.28 13.11
CA MET A 1 -6.95 10.77 12.79
C MET A 1 -7.26 12.19 13.29
N LEU A 2 -6.50 12.76 14.23
CA LEU A 2 -6.71 14.12 14.75
C LEU A 2 -6.42 15.28 13.77
N GLN A 3 -5.76 15.04 12.63
CA GLN A 3 -5.32 16.10 11.70
C GLN A 3 -6.46 16.69 10.84
N LYS A 4 -7.51 15.91 10.50
CA LYS A 4 -8.64 16.38 9.67
C LYS A 4 -9.35 17.62 10.25
N LYS A 5 -9.56 17.63 11.58
CA LYS A 5 -10.34 18.69 12.24
C LYS A 5 -9.64 20.04 12.26
N ASN A 6 -8.31 20.06 12.18
CA ASN A 6 -7.53 21.28 12.35
C ASN A 6 -6.90 21.77 11.04
N ASN A 7 -6.52 20.88 10.13
CA ASN A 7 -5.94 21.28 8.84
C ASN A 7 -6.07 20.17 7.76
N PRO A 8 -7.20 20.11 7.03
CA PRO A 8 -7.44 19.05 6.04
C PRO A 8 -6.48 19.07 4.85
N ASN A 9 -5.90 20.23 4.53
CA ASN A 9 -4.93 20.39 3.43
C ASN A 9 -3.48 20.09 3.87
N ASP A 10 -3.28 19.52 5.06
CA ASP A 10 -1.94 19.18 5.53
C ASP A 10 -1.35 18.04 4.67
N ARG A 11 -0.14 18.28 4.17
CA ARG A 11 0.61 17.33 3.35
C ARG A 11 1.30 16.24 4.17
N ARG A 12 1.04 16.19 5.49
CA ARG A 12 1.74 15.35 6.47
C ARG A 12 0.86 14.27 7.10
N ILE A 13 -0.30 13.96 6.51
CA ILE A 13 -1.16 12.87 6.97
C ILE A 13 -0.53 11.53 6.52
N ILE A 14 0.45 11.05 7.29
CA ILE A 14 1.24 9.85 7.00
C ILE A 14 0.99 8.79 8.06
N LEU A 15 0.67 7.58 7.61
CA LEU A 15 0.65 6.36 8.41
C LEU A 15 1.92 5.55 8.08
N SER A 16 2.84 5.43 9.03
CA SER A 16 4.06 4.62 8.87
C SER A 16 3.98 3.37 9.73
N ALA A 17 4.23 2.21 9.12
CA ALA A 17 4.49 0.97 9.84
C ALA A 17 5.99 0.76 10.07
N TRP A 18 6.84 1.56 9.43
CA TRP A 18 8.29 1.43 9.53
C TRP A 18 8.85 2.20 10.73
N ASN A 19 9.41 1.47 11.70
CA ASN A 19 10.10 2.00 12.87
C ASN A 19 11.54 1.44 12.96
N PRO A 20 12.57 2.21 12.57
CA PRO A 20 13.97 1.76 12.61
C PRO A 20 14.50 1.44 14.01
N SER A 21 13.91 2.01 15.06
CA SER A 21 14.33 1.82 16.45
C SER A 21 13.81 0.51 17.06
N ASP A 22 12.85 -0.14 16.40
CA ASP A 22 12.28 -1.40 16.85
C ASP A 22 13.17 -2.56 16.40
N GLN A 23 13.87 -3.19 17.36
CA GLN A 23 14.76 -4.32 17.08
C GLN A 23 14.03 -5.54 16.53
N LEU A 24 12.72 -5.68 16.76
CA LEU A 24 11.91 -6.77 16.19
C LEU A 24 11.65 -6.59 14.69
N MET A 25 11.86 -5.38 14.15
CA MET A 25 11.78 -5.08 12.72
C MET A 25 13.09 -5.40 11.99
N ALA A 26 14.18 -5.69 12.71
CA ALA A 26 15.41 -6.20 12.12
C ALA A 26 15.18 -7.64 11.68
N LEU A 27 15.50 -7.96 10.42
CA LEU A 27 15.40 -9.32 9.89
C LEU A 27 16.20 -10.27 10.79
N PRO A 28 15.58 -11.26 11.46
CA PRO A 28 16.34 -12.27 12.19
C PRO A 28 17.22 -13.06 11.20
N PRO A 29 18.41 -13.53 11.61
CA PRO A 29 19.37 -14.23 10.75
C PRO A 29 18.86 -15.59 10.22
N CYS A 30 17.72 -16.07 10.71
CA CYS A 30 17.06 -17.28 10.23
C CYS A 30 15.58 -16.99 9.93
N HIS A 31 15.13 -17.33 8.73
CA HIS A 31 13.78 -17.12 8.20
C HIS A 31 12.64 -17.84 8.97
N MET A 32 12.93 -18.45 10.12
CA MET A 32 12.02 -19.35 10.84
C MET A 32 11.26 -18.67 11.99
N PHE A 33 11.70 -17.50 12.45
CA PHE A 33 11.06 -16.72 13.53
C PHE A 33 10.61 -15.32 13.09
N ALA A 34 10.53 -15.05 11.79
CA ALA A 34 10.33 -13.70 11.28
C ALA A 34 8.90 -13.20 11.56
N ALA A 35 8.77 -12.29 12.53
CA ALA A 35 7.92 -11.12 12.33
C ALA A 35 8.48 -10.41 11.09
N LEU A 36 7.95 -10.74 9.91
CA LEU A 36 8.42 -10.18 8.65
C LEU A 36 8.31 -8.65 8.74
N PRO A 37 9.40 -7.89 8.51
CA PRO A 37 9.32 -6.44 8.52
C PRO A 37 8.26 -5.98 7.52
N PRO A 38 7.49 -4.93 7.84
CA PRO A 38 6.30 -4.57 7.09
C PRO A 38 6.62 -4.38 5.62
N CYS A 39 5.85 -5.04 4.76
CA CYS A 39 5.99 -4.91 3.31
C CYS A 39 5.42 -3.57 2.82
N HIS A 40 4.36 -3.09 3.46
CA HIS A 40 3.78 -1.75 3.31
C HIS A 40 4.49 -0.79 4.28
N MET A 41 5.38 0.07 3.78
CA MET A 41 6.21 0.88 4.68
C MET A 41 5.45 2.08 5.23
N PHE A 42 4.72 2.77 4.36
CA PHE A 42 3.92 3.93 4.73
C PHE A 42 2.80 4.19 3.71
N ALA A 43 1.73 4.81 4.18
CA ALA A 43 0.66 5.36 3.37
C ALA A 43 0.48 6.85 3.68
N GLN A 44 0.36 7.66 2.65
CA GLN A 44 0.07 9.08 2.74
C GLN A 44 -1.37 9.31 2.28
N PHE A 45 -2.13 10.04 3.08
CA PHE A 45 -3.48 10.45 2.73
C PHE A 45 -3.47 11.91 2.29
N TYR A 46 -4.32 12.21 1.32
CA TYR A 46 -4.48 13.56 0.77
C TYR A 46 -5.96 13.85 0.62
N VAL A 47 -6.38 15.04 1.08
CA VAL A 47 -7.75 15.52 0.95
C VAL A 47 -7.77 16.64 -0.08
N ALA A 48 -8.63 16.53 -1.09
CA ALA A 48 -8.90 17.60 -2.02
C ALA A 48 -10.37 17.55 -2.45
N ILE A 49 -11.04 18.71 -2.48
CA ILE A 49 -12.42 18.82 -2.98
C ILE A 49 -13.34 17.78 -2.30
N GLU A 50 -13.26 17.66 -0.98
CA GLU A 50 -14.03 16.71 -0.15
C GLU A 50 -13.78 15.20 -0.47
N GLU A 51 -12.80 14.89 -1.31
CA GLU A 51 -12.36 13.53 -1.61
C GLU A 51 -11.10 13.16 -0.82
N LEU A 52 -11.05 11.93 -0.30
CA LEU A 52 -9.89 11.35 0.36
C LEU A 52 -9.17 10.39 -0.58
N SER A 53 -7.96 10.75 -0.99
CA SER A 53 -7.06 9.88 -1.75
C SER A 53 -5.98 9.27 -0.84
N CYS A 54 -5.50 8.08 -1.21
CA CYS A 54 -4.47 7.35 -0.49
C CYS A 54 -3.34 6.91 -1.43
N GLN A 55 -2.11 7.26 -1.10
CA GLN A 55 -0.91 6.76 -1.76
C GLN A 55 -0.17 5.81 -0.81
N MET A 56 0.05 4.56 -1.23
CA MET A 56 0.77 3.56 -0.44
C MET A 56 2.08 3.17 -1.10
N TYR A 57 3.15 3.09 -0.31
CA TYR A 57 4.46 2.62 -0.76
C TYR A 57 4.77 1.24 -0.21
N GLN A 58 4.98 0.28 -1.12
CA GLN A 58 5.33 -1.09 -0.82
C GLN A 58 6.78 -1.38 -1.25
N ARG A 59 7.63 -1.79 -0.30
CA ARG A 59 9.06 -2.05 -0.56
C ARG A 59 9.29 -3.29 -1.42
N SER A 60 8.41 -4.28 -1.27
CA SER A 60 8.48 -5.56 -1.95
C SER A 60 7.08 -6.16 -1.98
N ALA A 61 6.67 -6.66 -3.14
CA ALA A 61 5.32 -7.17 -3.36
C ALA A 61 5.32 -8.46 -4.19
N ASP A 62 4.58 -9.47 -3.71
CA ASP A 62 4.19 -10.65 -4.48
C ASP A 62 3.06 -10.25 -5.43
N MET A 63 3.36 -10.19 -6.71
CA MET A 63 2.43 -9.70 -7.73
C MET A 63 1.23 -10.62 -7.95
N GLY A 64 1.36 -11.92 -7.71
CA GLY A 64 0.28 -12.88 -7.98
C GLY A 64 -0.69 -13.05 -6.81
N LEU A 65 -0.24 -12.90 -5.56
CA LEU A 65 -1.11 -13.07 -4.38
C LEU A 65 -1.17 -11.81 -3.50
N GLY A 66 -0.03 -11.17 -3.24
CA GLY A 66 0.05 -10.07 -2.29
C GLY A 66 -0.56 -8.78 -2.81
N VAL A 67 -0.27 -8.41 -4.06
CA VAL A 67 -0.74 -7.14 -4.64
C VAL A 67 -2.27 -7.05 -4.72
N PRO A 68 -3.01 -8.06 -5.21
CA PRO A 68 -4.47 -8.01 -5.21
C PRO A 68 -5.07 -7.79 -3.81
N PHE A 69 -4.55 -8.52 -2.81
CA PHE A 69 -5.00 -8.38 -1.43
C PHE A 69 -4.69 -7.00 -0.84
N ASN A 70 -3.50 -6.47 -1.14
CA ASN A 70 -3.08 -5.16 -0.66
C ASN A 70 -3.89 -4.03 -1.30
N ILE A 71 -4.23 -4.13 -2.59
CA ILE A 71 -5.11 -3.16 -3.25
C ILE A 71 -6.48 -3.15 -2.58
N ALA A 72 -7.09 -4.33 -2.39
CA ALA A 72 -8.39 -4.42 -1.74
C ALA A 72 -8.36 -3.87 -0.30
N SER A 73 -7.32 -4.23 0.47
CA SER A 73 -7.18 -3.82 1.86
C SER A 73 -7.03 -2.30 2.02
N TYR A 74 -6.19 -1.67 1.19
CA TYR A 74 -5.96 -0.22 1.28
C TYR A 74 -7.06 0.60 0.62
N ALA A 75 -7.73 0.08 -0.43
CA ALA A 75 -8.95 0.70 -0.95
C ALA A 75 -10.04 0.72 0.12
N LEU A 76 -10.28 -0.41 0.78
CA LEU A 76 -11.25 -0.52 1.87
C LEU A 76 -10.87 0.39 3.06
N LEU A 77 -9.60 0.43 3.44
CA LEU A 77 -9.12 1.37 4.47
C LEU A 77 -9.39 2.83 4.08
N THR A 78 -9.16 3.20 2.83
CA THR A 78 -9.44 4.55 2.31
C THR A 78 -10.93 4.86 2.41
N CYS A 79 -11.80 3.93 2.01
CA CYS A 79 -13.26 4.08 2.16
C CYS A 79 -13.69 4.21 3.62
N MET A 80 -13.11 3.43 4.54
CA MET A 80 -13.42 3.50 5.97
C MET A 80 -13.01 4.84 6.58
N ILE A 81 -11.80 5.33 6.24
CA ILE A 81 -11.33 6.63 6.74
C ILE A 81 -12.17 7.75 6.12
N ALA A 82 -12.49 7.68 4.82
CA ALA A 82 -13.35 8.65 4.15
C ALA A 82 -14.72 8.72 4.82
N HIS A 83 -15.36 7.57 5.10
CA HIS A 83 -16.64 7.48 5.78
C HIS A 83 -16.63 8.11 7.19
N VAL A 84 -15.66 7.73 8.03
CA VAL A 84 -15.52 8.30 9.39
C VAL A 84 -15.18 9.80 9.35
N CYS A 85 -14.63 10.26 8.22
CA CYS A 85 -14.29 11.64 7.98
C CYS A 85 -15.33 12.36 7.11
N ASP A 86 -16.53 11.86 6.87
CA ASP A 86 -17.52 12.55 6.01
C ASP A 86 -16.93 13.05 4.66
N LEU A 87 -16.04 12.27 4.05
CA LEU A 87 -15.41 12.52 2.75
C LEU A 87 -15.84 11.44 1.76
N SER A 88 -15.83 11.76 0.47
CA SER A 88 -15.93 10.76 -0.59
C SER A 88 -14.60 10.02 -0.77
N PRO A 89 -14.62 8.73 -1.10
CA PRO A 89 -13.40 7.99 -1.41
C PRO A 89 -12.87 8.39 -2.80
N GLY A 90 -11.61 8.79 -2.86
CA GLY A 90 -10.92 9.24 -4.07
C GLY A 90 -9.95 8.20 -4.63
N ASP A 91 -8.79 8.65 -5.11
CA ASP A 91 -7.84 7.76 -5.76
C ASP A 91 -7.04 6.91 -4.77
N PHE A 92 -6.88 5.63 -5.08
CA PHE A 92 -5.86 4.78 -4.46
C PHE A 92 -4.66 4.60 -5.41
N VAL A 93 -3.49 5.05 -4.98
CA VAL A 93 -2.22 4.95 -5.71
C VAL A 93 -1.28 3.99 -5.00
N HIS A 94 -1.00 2.84 -5.62
CA HIS A 94 -0.07 1.85 -5.09
C HIS A 94 1.29 1.96 -5.79
N VAL A 95 2.32 2.35 -5.04
CA VAL A 95 3.71 2.45 -5.51
C VAL A 95 4.50 1.25 -5.01
N ILE A 96 4.97 0.40 -5.93
CA ILE A 96 5.74 -0.79 -5.60
C ILE A 96 7.20 -0.60 -6.04
N ARG A 97 8.15 -0.84 -5.12
CA ARG A 97 9.59 -0.78 -5.45
C ARG A 97 10.08 -2.08 -6.11
N ASP A 98 9.91 -3.20 -5.43
CA ASP A 98 10.36 -4.52 -5.88
C ASP A 98 9.17 -5.44 -6.13
N ALA A 99 8.88 -5.72 -7.39
CA ALA A 99 7.74 -6.53 -7.82
C ALA A 99 8.22 -7.93 -8.18
N ILE A 100 7.78 -8.92 -7.38
CA ILE A 100 8.26 -10.30 -7.47
C ILE A 100 7.10 -11.20 -7.90
N PHE A 101 7.35 -12.05 -8.89
CA PHE A 101 6.49 -13.19 -9.22
C PHE A 101 7.15 -14.47 -8.72
N LYS A 102 6.39 -15.32 -8.03
CA LYS A 102 6.91 -16.63 -7.62
C LYS A 102 6.93 -17.58 -8.82
N ALA A 103 7.92 -18.48 -8.84
CA ALA A 103 8.14 -19.41 -9.96
C ALA A 103 6.87 -20.17 -10.38
N TYR A 104 6.05 -20.63 -9.43
CA TYR A 104 4.81 -21.34 -9.76
C TYR A 104 3.73 -20.47 -10.42
N GLN A 105 3.77 -19.14 -10.23
CA GLN A 105 2.85 -18.20 -10.87
C GLN A 105 3.25 -17.94 -12.34
N ILE A 106 4.51 -18.19 -12.70
CA ILE A 106 5.06 -17.98 -14.05
C ILE A 106 5.20 -19.28 -14.85
N LEU A 107 4.96 -20.45 -14.26
CA LEU A 107 5.00 -21.74 -14.97
C LEU A 107 4.05 -21.78 -16.18
N ASN A 108 2.96 -21.00 -16.15
CA ASN A 108 2.02 -20.87 -17.28
C ASN A 108 2.40 -19.75 -18.28
N LEU A 109 3.47 -19.00 -18.04
CA LEU A 109 3.90 -17.85 -18.86
C LEU A 109 5.02 -18.17 -19.86
N GLY A 110 5.58 -19.40 -19.84
CA GLY A 110 6.68 -19.84 -20.73
C GLY A 110 8.01 -19.13 -20.47
N ASP A 111 9.10 -19.60 -21.09
CA ASP A 111 10.52 -19.23 -20.88
C ASP A 111 10.91 -17.75 -21.15
N LYS A 112 9.98 -16.78 -21.07
CA LYS A 112 10.20 -15.37 -21.46
C LYS A 112 10.20 -14.36 -20.31
N VAL A 113 10.39 -14.79 -19.05
CA VAL A 113 10.27 -13.88 -17.90
C VAL A 113 11.64 -13.51 -17.32
N CYS A 114 12.29 -12.50 -17.90
CA CYS A 114 13.35 -11.75 -17.23
C CYS A 114 12.78 -10.39 -16.79
N LEU A 115 12.27 -10.30 -15.57
CA LEU A 115 11.65 -9.08 -15.06
C LEU A 115 12.59 -8.35 -14.10
N ARG A 116 13.19 -7.25 -14.58
CA ARG A 116 13.51 -6.09 -13.73
C ARG A 116 12.41 -5.07 -13.91
N VAL A 117 11.32 -5.24 -13.18
CA VAL A 117 10.27 -4.23 -13.08
C VAL A 117 10.68 -3.24 -12.01
N ARG A 118 10.77 -1.96 -12.36
CA ARG A 118 11.01 -0.88 -11.39
C ARG A 118 9.89 0.14 -11.52
N VAL A 119 9.23 0.38 -10.39
CA VAL A 119 8.09 1.28 -10.17
C VAL A 119 6.86 0.91 -11.00
N VAL A 120 5.96 0.13 -10.38
CA VAL A 120 4.59 -0.01 -10.85
C VAL A 120 3.74 0.98 -10.07
N MET A 121 3.08 1.91 -10.76
CA MET A 121 1.97 2.69 -10.21
C MET A 121 0.66 2.06 -10.66
N ILE A 122 -0.13 1.60 -9.70
CA ILE A 122 -1.50 1.15 -9.96
C ILE A 122 -2.43 2.21 -9.39
N LYS A 123 -3.21 2.85 -10.27
CA LYS A 123 -4.31 3.72 -9.89
C LYS A 123 -5.58 2.88 -9.86
N ALA A 124 -6.12 2.63 -8.68
CA ALA A 124 -7.44 2.06 -8.51
C ALA A 124 -8.41 3.21 -8.20
N ILE A 125 -9.46 3.32 -9.01
CA ILE A 125 -10.57 4.24 -8.74
C ILE A 125 -11.50 3.49 -7.78
N THR A 126 -11.70 4.00 -6.58
CA THR A 126 -12.76 3.48 -5.72
C THR A 126 -14.09 3.89 -6.34
N ALA A 127 -14.88 2.91 -6.80
CA ALA A 127 -16.22 3.19 -7.28
C ALA A 127 -17.02 3.84 -6.14
N THR A 128 -17.65 4.97 -6.44
CA THR A 128 -18.64 5.59 -5.57
C THR A 128 -19.79 4.60 -5.41
N ALA A 129 -20.03 4.15 -4.19
CA ALA A 129 -21.25 3.43 -3.86
C ALA A 129 -22.37 4.48 -3.79
N ASP A 130 -23.18 4.55 -4.86
CA ASP A 130 -24.50 5.18 -4.83
C ASP A 130 -25.47 4.36 -3.96
#